data_AF-A0A839WKU8-F1
#
_entry.id   AF-A0A839WKU8-F1
#
_cell.length_a   1.000
_cell.length_b   1.000
_cell.length_c   1.000
_cell.angle_alpha   90.00
_cell.angle_beta   90.00
_cell.angle_gamma   90.00
#
_symmetry.space_group_name_H-M   'P 1'
#
loop_
_entity.id
_entity.type
_entity.pdbx_description
1 polymer ?
#
loop_
_entity_poly.entity_id
_entity_poly.type
_entity_poly.pdbx_seq_one_letter_code
_entity_poly.pdbx_strand_id
1 'polypeptide(L)' 'MGTDDVELCCIYGQMAREYLGTVPWEDCVARLEAGWLRLRHDDSVAWDEAEPLIRACWELAD' A
#
# COMPACT_ATOMS: atom_id res chain seq x y z
N MET A 1 -12.55 -3.22 8.20
CA MET A 1 -11.12 -2.94 8.37
C MET A 1 -10.84 -2.67 9.84
N GLY A 2 -10.01 -3.51 10.46
CA GLY A 2 -9.54 -3.31 11.84
C GLY A 2 -8.43 -2.28 11.92
N THR A 3 -8.00 -1.91 13.12
CA THR A 3 -6.87 -0.99 13.32
C THR A 3 -5.57 -1.55 12.74
N ASP A 4 -5.35 -2.87 12.89
CA ASP A 4 -4.16 -3.57 12.39
C ASP A 4 -4.08 -3.53 10.85
N ASP A 5 -5.23 -3.62 10.17
CA ASP A 5 -5.32 -3.51 8.71
C ASP A 5 -4.94 -2.10 8.22
N VAL A 6 -5.40 -1.07 8.93
CA VAL A 6 -5.06 0.34 8.61
C VAL A 6 -3.58 0.60 8.84
N GLU A 7 -3.02 0.09 9.94
CA GLU A 7 -1.59 0.18 10.23
C GLU A 7 -0.76 -0.52 9.15
N LEU A 8 -1.17 -1.72 8.72
CA LEU A 8 -0.52 -2.45 7.63
C LEU A 8 -0.54 -1.67 6.31
N CYS A 9 -1.69 -1.08 5.94
CA CYS A 9 -1.80 -0.25 4.74
C CYS A 9 -0.83 0.93 4.80
N CYS A 10 -0.75 1.60 5.95
CA CYS A 10 0.14 2.74 6.11
C CYS A 10 1.62 2.35 6.06
N ILE A 11 2.04 1.32 6.80
CA ILE A 11 3.42 0.83 6.78
C ILE A 11 3.81 0.45 5.35
N TYR A 12 2.92 -0.27 4.64
CA TYR A 12 3.19 -0.66 3.27
C TYR A 12 3.35 0.55 2.34
N GLY A 13 2.47 1.54 2.42
CA GLY A 13 2.54 2.77 1.63
C GLY A 13 3.82 3.58 1.89
N GLN A 14 4.21 3.72 3.16
CA GLN A 14 5.43 4.43 3.56
C GLN A 14 6.69 3.71 3.05
N MET A 15 6.79 2.40 3.26
CA MET A 15 7.92 1.62 2.72
C MET A 15 7.97 1.70 1.19
N ALA A 16 6.81 1.59 0.54
CA ALA A 16 6.73 1.68 -0.91
C ALA A 16 7.22 3.06 -1.42
N ARG A 17 6.92 4.16 -0.72
CA ARG A 17 7.44 5.50 -1.02
C ARG A 17 8.96 5.54 -0.96
N GLU A 18 9.58 4.92 0.05
CA GLU A 18 11.05 4.88 0.17
C GLU A 18 11.72 4.19 -1.04
N TYR A 19 11.14 3.10 -1.55
CA TYR A 19 11.73 2.32 -2.64
C TYR A 19 11.37 2.83 -4.04
N LEU A 20 10.16 3.37 -4.21
CA LEU A 20 9.58 3.66 -5.51
C LEU A 20 9.19 5.13 -5.68
N GLY A 21 9.48 6.00 -4.71
CA GLY A 21 9.03 7.39 -4.70
C GLY A 21 9.55 8.29 -5.83
N THR A 22 10.54 7.82 -6.59
CA THR A 22 11.03 8.49 -7.80
C THR A 22 10.20 8.17 -9.05
N VAL A 23 9.29 7.18 -8.95
CA VAL A 23 8.42 6.71 -10.02
C VAL A 23 6.99 7.22 -9.73
N PRO A 24 6.23 7.64 -10.77
CA PRO A 24 4.82 8.00 -10.59
C PRO A 24 4.01 6.88 -9.94
N TRP A 25 3.00 7.26 -9.14
CA TRP A 25 2.13 6.29 -8.47
C TRP A 25 1.48 5.33 -9.48
N GLU A 26 0.91 5.85 -10.57
CA GLU A 26 0.26 5.05 -11.61
C GLU A 26 1.16 3.93 -12.19
N ASP A 27 2.45 4.19 -12.34
CA ASP A 27 3.41 3.21 -12.85
C ASP A 27 3.79 2.16 -11.78
N CYS A 28 3.55 2.46 -10.50
CA CYS A 28 3.80 1.56 -9.37
C CYS A 28 2.62 0.64 -9.04
N VAL A 29 1.37 1.05 -9.33
CA VAL A 29 0.13 0.37 -8.89
C VAL A 29 0.17 -1.13 -9.11
N ALA A 30 0.44 -1.59 -10.34
CA ALA A 30 0.42 -3.03 -10.65
C ALA A 30 1.46 -3.84 -9.84
N ARG A 31 2.62 -3.21 -9.54
CA ARG A 31 3.66 -3.83 -8.71
C ARG A 31 3.25 -3.85 -7.24
N LEU A 32 2.64 -2.77 -6.76
CA LEU A 32 2.17 -2.64 -5.39
C LEU A 32 1.01 -3.60 -5.11
N GLU A 33 0.07 -3.74 -6.03
CA GLU A 33 -1.01 -4.72 -5.95
C GLU A 33 -0.45 -6.14 -5.83
N ALA A 34 0.47 -6.53 -6.72
CA ALA A 34 1.11 -7.84 -6.65
C ALA A 34 1.93 -8.04 -5.37
N GLY A 35 2.50 -6.97 -4.79
CA GLY A 35 3.19 -7.00 -3.52
C GLY A 35 2.22 -7.17 -2.34
N TRP A 36 1.11 -6.43 -2.36
CA TRP A 36 0.04 -6.48 -1.37
C TRP A 36 -0.57 -7.87 -1.28
N LEU A 37 -0.88 -8.50 -2.41
CA LEU A 37 -1.40 -9.87 -2.47
C LEU A 37 -0.47 -10.92 -1.83
N ARG A 38 0.85 -10.65 -1.80
CA ARG A 38 1.83 -11.53 -1.13
C ARG A 38 2.02 -11.18 0.34
N LEU A 39 1.82 -9.92 0.71
CA LEU A 39 2.03 -9.40 2.06
C LEU A 39 0.83 -9.68 2.96
N ARG A 40 -0.39 -9.45 2.47
CA ARG A 40 -1.61 -9.73 3.22
C ARG A 40 -1.67 -11.24 3.42
N HIS A 41 -1.37 -11.67 4.63
CA HIS A 41 -1.31 -13.09 4.99
C HIS A 41 -2.72 -13.69 5.09
N ASP A 42 -3.75 -12.85 5.01
CA ASP A 42 -5.17 -13.17 5.07
C ASP A 42 -5.94 -12.34 4.01
N ASP A 43 -7.09 -12.83 3.57
CA ASP A 43 -7.97 -12.19 2.58
C ASP A 43 -8.85 -11.08 3.19
N SER A 44 -8.54 -10.62 4.39
CA SER A 44 -9.34 -9.64 5.14
C SER A 44 -9.43 -8.26 4.48
N VAL A 45 -8.46 -7.89 3.64
CA VAL A 45 -8.41 -6.59 2.97
C VAL A 45 -8.06 -6.75 1.50
N ALA A 46 -9.06 -6.51 0.65
CA ALA A 46 -8.88 -6.50 -0.80
C ALA A 46 -7.91 -5.38 -1.22
N TRP A 47 -7.26 -5.51 -2.38
CA TRP A 47 -6.43 -4.42 -2.90
C TRP A 47 -7.26 -3.15 -3.09
N ASP A 48 -8.46 -3.27 -3.65
CA ASP A 48 -9.38 -2.15 -3.89
C ASP A 48 -9.76 -1.39 -2.60
N GLU A 49 -9.71 -2.07 -1.44
CA GLU A 49 -9.96 -1.45 -0.14
C GLU A 49 -8.68 -0.84 0.47
N ALA A 50 -7.53 -1.46 0.22
CA ALA A 50 -6.24 -1.02 0.74
C ALA A 50 -5.63 0.14 -0.05
N GLU A 51 -5.77 0.14 -1.38
CA GLU A 51 -5.12 1.07 -2.30
C GLU A 51 -5.29 2.53 -1.88
N PRO A 52 -6.51 3.02 -1.55
CA PRO A 52 -6.69 4.43 -1.18
C PRO A 52 -5.91 4.81 0.08
N LEU A 53 -5.83 3.90 1.06
CA LEU A 53 -5.09 4.13 2.30
C LEU A 53 -3.58 4.04 2.08
N ILE A 54 -3.12 3.03 1.36
CA ILE A 54 -1.70 2.88 0.98
C ILE A 54 -1.24 4.13 0.23
N ARG A 55 -2.04 4.61 -0.73
CA ARG A 55 -1.75 5.83 -1.48
C ARG A 55 -1.68 7.06 -0.58
N ALA A 56 -2.65 7.22 0.32
CA ALA A 56 -2.65 8.34 1.26
C ALA A 56 -1.39 8.33 2.14
N CYS A 57 -1.00 7.19 2.70
CA CYS A 57 0.20 7.10 3.53
C CYS A 57 1.50 7.22 2.70
N TRP A 58 1.51 6.80 1.43
CA TRP A 58 2.59 7.07 0.48
C TRP A 58 2.76 8.58 0.24
N GLU A 59 1.66 9.30 -0.03
CA GLU A 59 1.67 10.74 -0.31
C GLU A 59 2.08 11.55 0.93
N LEU A 60 1.76 11.07 2.14
CA LEU A 60 2.19 11.67 3.41
C LEU A 60 3.64 11.40 3.79
N ALA A 61 4.30 10.44 3.13
CA ALA A 61 5.68 10.04 3.42
C ALA A 61 6.72 10.79 2.58
N ASP A 62 6.29 11.70 1.70
CA ASP A 62 7.14 12.65 0.97
C ASP A 62 7.45 13.91 1.81
#